data_AF-A0A1L5PCU5-F1
#
_entry.id   AF-A0A1L5PCU5-F1
#
_cell.length_a   1.000
_cell.length_b   1.000
_cell.length_c   1.000
_cell.angle_alpha   90.00
_cell.angle_beta   90.00
_cell.angle_gamma   90.00
#
_symmetry.space_group_name_H-M   'P 1'
#
loop_
_entity.id
_entity.type
_entity.pdbx_description
1 polymer ?
#
loop_
_entity_poly.entity_id
_entity_poly.type
_entity_poly.pdbx_seq_one_letter_code
_entity_poly.pdbx_strand_id
1 'polypeptide(L)'
;MEDSEADPAAILGVIRAETDAWLQRDFEAWADHWVQSPQTRRMEAWVSLGVRVDEGWVAIAARIKKIVERFPEKHTFAGRVRWEKVNVVIDRDMAWVTFDQIGSDTGEDRKRQLRILHRIDGVWKIGCAVVMECTVEEASCPLIEVDADVQILWTNRLARERMLGHPGLAAAAGRLRARRRERDVGLRDAVRSAFYELQSQRPLNVVPKQAWAVKLGEDAAGVSLYCWVLLEDGRVLISFDDAETIERRIACAREVFNLSPAQTRLARLIVDGLELAAASDVLQVSVNTLRTQLQRIFDKTGVRSQAALVRTLLSTEAPTK
;
A
#
# COMPACT_ATOMS: atom_id res chain seq x y z
N MET A 1 35.45 22.70 -17.49
CA MET A 1 34.63 23.11 -16.34
C MET A 1 33.21 23.49 -16.75
N GLU A 2 32.94 23.75 -18.04
CA GLU A 2 31.58 23.94 -18.60
C GLU A 2 30.82 22.64 -18.89
N ASP A 3 31.49 21.50 -19.15
CA ASP A 3 30.82 20.22 -19.42
C ASP A 3 30.13 19.58 -18.20
N SER A 4 30.51 19.97 -16.98
CA SER A 4 30.06 19.29 -15.75
C SER A 4 28.62 19.60 -15.35
N GLU A 5 28.07 20.75 -15.75
CA GLU A 5 26.68 21.14 -15.45
C GLU A 5 25.71 20.83 -16.60
N ALA A 6 26.22 20.68 -17.82
CA ALA A 6 25.42 20.36 -19.01
C ALA A 6 24.86 18.92 -18.96
N ASP A 7 25.65 17.98 -18.45
CA ASP A 7 25.29 16.56 -18.45
C ASP A 7 24.12 16.21 -17.50
N PRO A 8 24.08 16.67 -16.24
CA PRO A 8 22.91 16.47 -15.39
C PRO A 8 21.62 17.03 -16.00
N ALA A 9 21.67 18.23 -16.59
CA ALA A 9 20.51 18.85 -17.22
C ALA A 9 20.05 18.07 -18.47
N ALA A 10 20.98 17.58 -19.29
CA ALA A 10 20.68 16.75 -20.45
C ALA A 10 20.04 15.41 -20.05
N ILE A 11 20.57 14.74 -19.03
CA ILE A 11 20.03 13.49 -18.50
C ILE A 11 18.61 13.68 -17.97
N LEU A 12 18.39 14.71 -17.15
CA LEU A 12 17.05 15.03 -16.63
C LEU A 12 16.09 15.43 -17.76
N GLY A 13 16.60 16.08 -18.81
CA GLY A 13 15.86 16.39 -20.03
C GLY A 13 15.36 15.12 -20.75
N VAL A 14 16.22 14.11 -20.91
CA VAL A 14 15.86 12.81 -21.49
C VAL A 14 14.79 12.10 -20.66
N ILE A 15 14.97 12.04 -19.33
CA ILE A 15 13.97 11.41 -18.45
C ILE A 15 12.62 12.16 -18.53
N ARG A 16 12.65 13.49 -18.62
CA ARG A 16 11.44 14.31 -18.70
C ARG A 16 10.71 14.07 -20.02
N ALA A 17 11.45 14.08 -21.13
CA ALA A 17 10.89 13.85 -22.46
C ALA A 17 10.31 12.43 -22.60
N GLU A 18 11.00 11.42 -22.04
CA GLU A 18 10.46 10.06 -21.96
C GLU A 18 9.18 9.98 -21.12
N THR A 19 9.15 10.64 -19.96
CA THR A 19 7.95 10.69 -19.11
C THR A 19 6.79 11.40 -19.80
N ASP A 20 7.06 12.51 -20.50
CA ASP A 20 6.02 13.24 -21.25
C ASP A 20 5.46 12.40 -22.41
N ALA A 21 6.33 11.72 -23.18
CA ALA A 21 5.90 10.79 -24.22
C ALA A 21 5.03 9.65 -23.67
N TRP A 22 5.37 9.11 -22.49
CA TRP A 22 4.55 8.13 -21.80
C TRP A 22 3.15 8.68 -21.44
N LEU A 23 3.08 9.90 -20.90
CA LEU A 23 1.81 10.55 -20.53
C LEU A 23 0.96 10.92 -21.76
N GLN A 24 1.61 11.24 -22.89
CA GLN A 24 0.94 11.49 -24.17
C GLN A 24 0.55 10.22 -24.93
N ARG A 25 0.93 9.05 -24.41
CA ARG A 25 0.74 7.74 -25.05
C ARG A 25 1.40 7.66 -26.44
N ASP A 26 2.52 8.38 -26.61
CA ASP A 26 3.31 8.35 -27.83
C ASP A 26 4.41 7.30 -27.71
N PHE A 27 4.16 6.11 -28.26
CA PHE A 27 5.11 5.01 -28.20
C PHE A 27 6.41 5.32 -28.95
N GLU A 28 6.36 6.00 -30.10
CA GLU A 28 7.55 6.21 -30.93
C GLU A 28 8.47 7.25 -30.29
N ALA A 29 7.91 8.36 -29.81
CA ALA A 29 8.66 9.35 -29.05
C ALA A 29 9.22 8.75 -27.74
N TRP A 30 8.44 7.90 -27.06
CA TRP A 30 8.90 7.20 -25.86
C TRP A 30 10.08 6.27 -26.20
N ALA A 31 9.97 5.51 -27.28
CA ALA A 31 10.96 4.54 -27.69
C ALA A 31 12.32 5.13 -28.11
N ASP A 32 12.34 6.35 -28.63
CA ASP A 32 13.58 7.00 -29.04
C ASP A 32 14.53 7.29 -27.84
N HIS A 33 13.97 7.49 -26.65
CA HIS A 33 14.73 7.73 -25.43
C HIS A 33 15.35 6.47 -24.82
N TRP A 34 15.07 5.28 -25.37
CA TRP A 34 15.52 4.00 -24.83
C TRP A 34 16.60 3.34 -25.67
N VAL A 35 17.50 2.62 -25.01
CA VAL A 35 18.46 1.75 -25.68
C VAL A 35 17.70 0.55 -26.25
N GLN A 36 17.82 0.32 -27.56
CA GLN A 36 17.12 -0.77 -28.24
C GLN A 36 17.96 -2.05 -28.27
N SER A 37 18.31 -2.56 -27.07
CA SER A 37 19.21 -3.70 -26.89
C SER A 37 18.55 -4.88 -26.16
N PRO A 38 19.01 -6.14 -26.35
CA PRO A 38 18.64 -7.28 -25.51
C PRO A 38 19.03 -7.11 -24.02
N GLN A 39 19.98 -6.24 -23.72
CA GLN A 39 20.44 -5.96 -22.34
C GLN A 39 19.52 -4.98 -21.60
N THR A 40 18.62 -4.30 -22.31
CA THR A 40 17.68 -3.33 -21.74
C THR A 40 16.80 -3.99 -20.68
N ARG A 41 16.54 -3.31 -19.57
CA ARG A 41 15.70 -3.83 -18.49
C ARG A 41 14.64 -2.83 -18.08
N ARG A 42 13.42 -3.31 -17.85
CA ARG A 42 12.35 -2.53 -17.23
C ARG A 42 11.78 -3.35 -16.09
N MET A 43 12.00 -2.87 -14.86
CA MET A 43 11.59 -3.53 -13.64
C MET A 43 10.53 -2.69 -12.97
N GLU A 44 9.44 -3.32 -12.57
CA GLU A 44 8.36 -2.65 -11.88
C GLU A 44 7.94 -3.44 -10.65
N ALA A 45 7.69 -2.73 -9.56
CA ALA A 45 7.02 -3.26 -8.40
C ALA A 45 5.72 -2.47 -8.21
N TRP A 46 4.61 -3.16 -8.38
CA TRP A 46 3.26 -2.63 -8.17
C TRP A 46 2.64 -3.35 -6.98
N VAL A 47 1.86 -2.65 -6.17
CA VAL A 47 1.22 -3.30 -5.01
C VAL A 47 0.16 -4.30 -5.46
N SER A 48 -0.54 -4.00 -6.56
CA SER A 48 -1.62 -4.84 -7.11
C SER A 48 -1.12 -6.00 -7.97
N LEU A 49 0.06 -5.89 -8.58
CA LEU A 49 0.56 -6.84 -9.59
C LEU A 49 1.87 -7.54 -9.18
N GLY A 50 2.46 -7.15 -8.05
CA GLY A 50 3.75 -7.65 -7.60
C GLY A 50 4.92 -7.13 -8.43
N VAL A 51 6.01 -7.90 -8.44
CA VAL A 51 7.23 -7.56 -9.19
C VAL A 51 7.16 -8.14 -10.60
N ARG A 52 7.50 -7.33 -11.59
CA ARG A 52 7.67 -7.74 -12.99
C ARG A 52 8.99 -7.22 -13.54
N VAL A 53 9.64 -8.06 -14.34
CA VAL A 53 10.87 -7.72 -15.06
C VAL A 53 10.65 -8.03 -16.53
N ASP A 54 10.70 -7.00 -17.37
CA ASP A 54 10.75 -7.14 -18.82
C ASP A 54 12.22 -7.15 -19.27
N GLU A 55 12.64 -8.22 -19.94
CA GLU A 55 14.01 -8.43 -20.39
C GLU A 55 14.18 -8.19 -21.89
N GLY A 56 14.98 -7.18 -22.23
CA GLY A 56 15.30 -6.80 -23.60
C GLY A 56 14.24 -5.92 -24.26
N TRP A 57 14.70 -5.14 -25.24
CA TRP A 57 13.88 -4.13 -25.92
C TRP A 57 12.62 -4.71 -26.58
N VAL A 58 12.69 -5.88 -27.20
CA VAL A 58 11.56 -6.49 -27.91
C VAL A 58 10.38 -6.75 -26.95
N ALA A 59 10.65 -7.29 -25.76
CA ALA A 59 9.63 -7.57 -24.76
C ALA A 59 9.02 -6.26 -24.20
N ILE A 60 9.89 -5.29 -23.90
CA ILE A 60 9.48 -3.96 -23.42
C ILE A 60 8.58 -3.27 -24.46
N ALA A 61 9.04 -3.15 -25.70
CA ALA A 61 8.31 -2.47 -26.78
C ALA A 61 6.94 -3.10 -27.04
N ALA A 62 6.87 -4.43 -27.14
CA ALA A 62 5.61 -5.14 -27.37
C ALA A 62 4.60 -4.89 -26.23
N ARG A 63 5.07 -4.77 -24.99
CA ARG A 63 4.21 -4.50 -23.84
C ARG A 63 3.73 -3.05 -23.82
N ILE A 64 4.62 -2.08 -24.04
CA ILE A 64 4.27 -0.66 -24.00
C ILE A 64 3.26 -0.33 -25.09
N LYS A 65 3.42 -0.89 -26.30
CA LYS A 65 2.41 -0.78 -27.38
C LYS A 65 1.02 -1.22 -26.90
N LYS A 66 0.91 -2.40 -26.29
CA LYS A 66 -0.37 -2.91 -25.75
C LYS A 66 -0.95 -2.00 -24.67
N ILE A 67 -0.13 -1.41 -23.81
CA ILE A 67 -0.60 -0.49 -22.76
C ILE A 67 -1.15 0.80 -23.39
N VAL A 68 -0.40 1.39 -24.32
CA VAL A 68 -0.80 2.59 -25.07
C VAL A 68 -2.11 2.37 -25.84
N GLU A 69 -2.26 1.22 -26.51
CA GLU A 69 -3.50 0.86 -27.23
C GLU A 69 -4.68 0.64 -26.28
N ARG A 70 -4.45 0.01 -25.13
CA ARG A 70 -5.52 -0.34 -24.18
C ARG A 70 -5.97 0.83 -23.32
N PHE A 71 -5.09 1.77 -23.03
CA PHE A 71 -5.34 2.93 -22.15
C PHE A 71 -4.95 4.24 -22.86
N PRO A 72 -5.80 4.73 -23.79
CA PRO A 72 -5.46 5.85 -24.67
C PRO A 72 -5.56 7.23 -24.00
N GLU A 73 -5.96 7.30 -22.74
CA GLU A 73 -6.10 8.55 -22.01
C GLU A 73 -4.74 9.25 -21.84
N LYS A 74 -4.73 10.55 -22.17
CA LYS A 74 -3.53 11.40 -22.18
C LYS A 74 -3.52 12.35 -20.99
N HIS A 75 -2.33 12.63 -20.49
CA HIS A 75 -2.11 13.53 -19.37
C HIS A 75 -0.99 14.53 -19.67
N THR A 76 -1.04 15.71 -19.06
CA THR A 76 0.03 16.71 -19.19
C THR A 76 1.05 16.52 -18.08
N PHE A 77 2.34 16.63 -18.41
CA PHE A 77 3.40 16.68 -17.40
C PHE A 77 3.26 17.95 -16.54
N ALA A 78 3.11 19.11 -17.18
CA ALA A 78 3.08 20.41 -16.52
C ALA A 78 1.91 20.52 -15.53
N GLY A 79 2.22 20.96 -14.30
CA GLY A 79 1.24 21.14 -13.23
C GLY A 79 0.75 19.87 -12.56
N ARG A 80 1.15 18.68 -13.05
CA ARG A 80 0.71 17.38 -12.53
C ARG A 80 1.87 16.56 -11.97
N VAL A 81 2.93 16.40 -12.75
CA VAL A 81 4.08 15.58 -12.37
C VAL A 81 5.17 16.45 -11.74
N ARG A 82 5.66 16.01 -10.57
CA ARG A 82 6.78 16.63 -9.87
C ARG A 82 7.80 15.58 -9.44
N TRP A 83 9.06 15.99 -9.37
CA TRP A 83 10.16 15.14 -8.90
C TRP A 83 10.73 15.69 -7.59
N GLU A 84 10.94 14.79 -6.63
CA GLU A 84 11.60 15.07 -5.37
C GLU A 84 12.82 14.17 -5.18
N LYS A 85 13.73 14.58 -4.28
CA LYS A 85 14.93 13.80 -3.89
C LYS A 85 15.75 13.31 -5.09
N VAL A 86 15.86 14.15 -6.10
CA VAL A 86 16.63 13.85 -7.31
C VAL A 86 18.10 13.76 -6.94
N ASN A 87 18.70 12.62 -7.26
CA ASN A 87 20.13 12.39 -7.14
C ASN A 87 20.63 11.84 -8.48
N VAL A 88 21.64 12.50 -9.05
CA VAL A 88 22.24 12.18 -10.34
C VAL A 88 23.70 11.85 -10.10
N VAL A 89 24.15 10.69 -10.60
CA VAL A 89 25.55 10.30 -10.58
C VAL A 89 25.97 9.93 -11.99
N ILE A 90 27.12 10.46 -12.41
CA ILE A 90 27.64 10.33 -13.77
C ILE A 90 29.06 9.80 -13.68
N ASP A 91 29.35 8.75 -14.46
CA ASP A 91 30.68 8.23 -14.68
C ASP A 91 30.88 7.96 -16.17
N ARG A 92 31.63 8.84 -16.83
CA ARG A 92 31.93 8.79 -18.27
C ARG A 92 30.66 8.70 -19.13
N ASP A 93 30.44 7.55 -19.75
CA ASP A 93 29.34 7.27 -20.68
C ASP A 93 28.16 6.57 -20.00
N MET A 94 28.15 6.51 -18.67
CA MET A 94 27.06 5.92 -17.89
C MET A 94 26.62 6.88 -16.80
N ALA A 95 25.31 6.93 -16.55
CA ALA A 95 24.76 7.68 -15.43
C ALA A 95 23.65 6.89 -14.77
N TRP A 96 23.46 7.10 -13.46
CA TRP A 96 22.24 6.68 -12.79
C TRP A 96 21.58 7.84 -12.06
N VAL A 97 20.25 7.81 -12.09
CA VAL A 97 19.40 8.83 -11.49
C VAL A 97 18.37 8.16 -10.60
N THR A 98 18.29 8.61 -9.36
CA THR A 98 17.25 8.20 -8.41
C THR A 98 16.37 9.38 -8.05
N PHE A 99 15.05 9.20 -8.03
CA PHE A 99 14.10 10.26 -7.73
C PHE A 99 12.74 9.70 -7.28
N ASP A 100 12.00 10.49 -6.51
CA ASP A 100 10.59 10.26 -6.20
C ASP A 100 9.75 11.02 -7.24
N GLN A 101 8.99 10.31 -8.09
CA GLN A 101 8.01 10.91 -9.01
C GLN A 101 6.64 10.93 -8.37
N ILE A 102 5.96 12.07 -8.46
CA ILE A 102 4.65 12.27 -7.85
C ILE A 102 3.64 12.73 -8.89
N GLY A 103 2.45 12.12 -8.90
CA GLY A 103 1.27 12.55 -9.65
C GLY A 103 1.12 11.99 -11.07
N SER A 104 1.84 10.93 -11.43
CA SER A 104 1.79 10.39 -12.80
C SER A 104 0.47 9.74 -13.20
N ASP A 105 -0.24 9.09 -12.26
CA ASP A 105 -1.48 8.36 -12.52
C ASP A 105 -2.69 9.02 -11.86
N THR A 106 -2.62 9.37 -10.58
CA THR A 106 -3.76 9.90 -9.80
C THR A 106 -3.59 11.38 -9.42
N GLY A 107 -2.40 11.94 -9.63
CA GLY A 107 -2.04 13.29 -9.17
C GLY A 107 -1.42 13.32 -7.77
N GLU A 108 -1.62 12.27 -6.97
CA GLU A 108 -0.99 12.08 -5.65
C GLU A 108 -0.13 10.80 -5.57
N ASP A 109 -0.16 9.92 -6.58
CA ASP A 109 0.67 8.71 -6.65
C ASP A 109 2.14 9.03 -6.48
N ARG A 110 2.84 8.24 -5.66
CA ARG A 110 4.29 8.33 -5.52
C ARG A 110 4.96 7.09 -6.07
N LYS A 111 5.94 7.27 -6.94
CA LYS A 111 6.76 6.21 -7.50
C LYS A 111 8.24 6.50 -7.26
N ARG A 112 8.94 5.60 -6.58
CA ARG A 112 10.40 5.67 -6.43
C ARG A 112 11.04 5.08 -7.67
N GLN A 113 11.91 5.84 -8.31
CA GLN A 113 12.46 5.47 -9.60
C GLN A 113 13.98 5.45 -9.59
N LEU A 114 14.54 4.46 -10.29
CA LEU A 114 15.94 4.43 -10.71
C LEU A 114 15.97 4.40 -12.23
N ARG A 115 16.79 5.23 -12.84
CA ARG A 115 17.13 5.21 -14.26
C ARG A 115 18.62 5.01 -14.41
N ILE A 116 19.03 4.06 -15.25
CA ILE A 116 20.41 3.93 -15.71
C ILE A 116 20.43 4.30 -17.18
N LEU A 117 21.27 5.28 -17.52
CA LEU A 117 21.42 5.82 -18.85
C LEU A 117 22.82 5.54 -19.39
N HIS A 118 22.90 5.33 -20.69
CA HIS A 118 24.15 5.22 -21.44
C HIS A 118 24.23 6.36 -22.45
N ARG A 119 25.43 6.91 -22.64
CA ARG A 119 25.72 7.81 -23.75
C ARG A 119 26.08 6.97 -24.97
N ILE A 120 25.25 7.01 -26.00
CA ILE A 120 25.43 6.31 -27.28
C ILE A 120 25.45 7.37 -28.37
N ASP A 121 26.55 7.42 -29.14
CA ASP A 121 26.75 8.41 -30.21
C ASP A 121 26.53 9.86 -29.75
N GLY A 122 26.95 10.16 -28.51
CA GLY A 122 26.81 11.49 -27.91
C GLY A 122 25.43 11.80 -27.31
N VAL A 123 24.48 10.87 -27.41
CA VAL A 123 23.10 11.04 -26.90
C VAL A 123 22.86 10.11 -25.71
N TRP A 124 22.28 10.65 -24.64
CA TRP A 124 21.87 9.86 -23.48
C TRP A 124 20.60 9.05 -23.80
N LYS A 125 20.63 7.74 -23.54
CA LYS A 125 19.49 6.83 -23.69
C LYS A 125 19.33 5.94 -22.46
N ILE A 126 18.09 5.61 -22.10
CA ILE A 126 17.75 4.79 -20.94
C ILE A 126 18.01 3.32 -21.27
N GLY A 127 18.92 2.69 -20.52
CA GLY A 127 19.20 1.24 -20.61
C GLY A 127 18.46 0.43 -19.56
N CYS A 128 18.20 1.02 -18.39
CA CYS A 128 17.44 0.37 -17.33
C CYS A 128 16.50 1.35 -16.65
N ALA A 129 15.26 0.93 -16.41
CA ALA A 129 14.35 1.61 -15.51
C ALA A 129 13.84 0.67 -14.43
N VAL A 130 13.89 1.12 -13.18
CA VAL A 130 13.20 0.51 -12.06
C VAL A 130 12.15 1.50 -11.57
N VAL A 131 10.91 1.05 -11.43
CA VAL A 131 9.79 1.85 -10.92
C VAL A 131 9.13 1.08 -9.80
N MET A 132 9.07 1.68 -8.62
CA MET A 132 8.42 1.09 -7.44
C MET A 132 7.30 2.01 -6.99
N GLU A 133 6.07 1.53 -7.08
CA GLU A 133 4.88 2.23 -6.60
C GLU A 133 4.86 2.26 -5.07
N CYS A 134 4.54 3.42 -4.50
CA CYS A 134 4.37 3.63 -3.08
C CYS A 134 2.90 4.00 -2.82
N THR A 135 2.11 3.06 -2.31
CA THR A 135 0.66 3.24 -2.10
C THR A 135 0.31 3.94 -0.80
N VAL A 136 1.29 4.24 0.04
CA VAL A 136 1.06 4.81 1.38
C VAL A 136 0.38 6.19 1.32
N GLU A 137 0.63 6.97 0.27
CA GLU A 137 0.02 8.29 0.11
C GLU A 137 -1.38 8.25 -0.54
N GLU A 138 -1.69 7.18 -1.26
CA GLU A 138 -2.93 7.00 -2.03
C GLU A 138 -3.96 6.09 -1.35
N ALA A 139 -3.65 5.58 -0.16
CA ALA A 139 -4.54 4.68 0.52
C ALA A 139 -5.93 5.31 0.71
N SER A 140 -6.97 4.56 0.34
CA SER A 140 -8.38 4.89 0.57
C SER A 140 -8.77 4.93 2.06
N CYS A 141 -7.80 4.65 2.94
CA CYS A 141 -7.95 4.63 4.39
C CYS A 141 -6.98 5.60 5.10
N PRO A 142 -7.35 6.05 6.31
CA PRO A 142 -6.45 6.75 7.22
C PRO A 142 -5.15 5.99 7.50
N LEU A 143 -4.00 6.61 7.23
CA LEU A 143 -2.67 6.06 7.53
C LEU A 143 -1.83 7.02 8.38
N ILE A 144 -1.19 6.45 9.39
CA ILE A 144 -0.26 7.12 10.30
C ILE A 144 1.06 6.36 10.29
N GLU A 145 2.16 7.02 9.94
CA GLU A 145 3.51 6.48 10.10
C GLU A 145 4.02 6.76 11.51
N VAL A 146 4.60 5.75 12.15
CA VAL A 146 5.15 5.86 13.50
C VAL A 146 6.57 5.30 13.63
N ASP A 147 7.32 5.81 14.60
CA ASP A 147 8.59 5.21 15.04
C ASP A 147 8.40 4.10 16.09
N ALA A 148 9.51 3.52 16.56
CA ALA A 148 9.52 2.45 17.56
C ALA A 148 8.96 2.86 18.93
N ASP A 149 8.92 4.17 19.20
CA ASP A 149 8.38 4.80 20.39
C ASP A 149 6.92 5.27 20.21
N VAL A 150 6.31 4.93 19.07
CA VAL A 150 4.96 5.33 18.64
C VAL A 150 4.83 6.86 18.47
N GLN A 151 5.92 7.56 18.16
CA GLN A 151 5.88 8.95 17.72
C GLN A 151 5.35 9.01 16.30
N ILE A 152 4.45 9.95 16.05
CA ILE A 152 3.88 10.18 14.73
C ILE A 152 4.93 10.88 13.88
N LEU A 153 5.41 10.19 12.85
CA LEU A 153 6.36 10.72 11.88
C LEU A 153 5.63 11.40 10.71
N TRP A 154 4.51 10.80 10.29
CA TRP A 154 3.71 11.28 9.16
C TRP A 154 2.26 10.82 9.25
N THR A 155 1.36 11.57 8.60
CA THR A 155 -0.07 11.23 8.49
C THR A 155 -0.60 11.64 7.13
N ASN A 156 -1.34 10.75 6.48
CA ASN A 156 -2.08 11.11 5.27
C ASN A 156 -3.24 12.07 5.57
N ARG A 157 -3.86 12.61 4.52
CA ARG A 157 -4.97 13.57 4.66
C ARG A 157 -6.16 12.96 5.43
N LEU A 158 -6.55 11.73 5.10
CA LEU A 158 -7.65 11.01 5.74
C LEU A 158 -7.40 10.79 7.25
N ALA A 159 -6.17 10.46 7.64
CA ALA A 159 -5.80 10.33 9.05
C ALA A 159 -5.89 11.66 9.78
N ARG A 160 -5.43 12.76 9.19
CA ARG A 160 -5.56 14.09 9.81
C ARG A 160 -7.02 14.49 10.03
N GLU A 161 -7.89 14.23 9.04
CA GLU A 161 -9.32 14.55 9.10
C GLU A 161 -10.04 13.67 10.14
N ARG A 162 -9.82 12.35 10.12
CA ARG A 162 -10.58 11.39 10.96
C ARG A 162 -10.02 11.18 12.35
N MET A 163 -8.75 11.50 12.61
CA MET A 163 -8.14 11.36 13.94
C MET A 163 -8.68 12.41 14.92
N LEU A 164 -9.11 13.58 14.42
CA LEU A 164 -9.71 14.63 15.23
C LEU A 164 -11.03 14.13 15.84
N GLY A 165 -11.04 13.95 17.16
CA GLY A 165 -12.21 13.46 17.88
C GLY A 165 -12.44 11.95 17.77
N HIS A 166 -11.51 11.18 17.21
CA HIS A 166 -11.67 9.74 17.07
C HIS A 166 -11.90 9.05 18.43
N PRO A 167 -12.92 8.17 18.56
CA PRO A 167 -13.30 7.55 19.84
C PRO A 167 -12.27 6.56 20.39
N GLY A 168 -11.43 5.97 19.53
CA GLY A 168 -10.45 4.95 19.92
C GLY A 168 -8.99 5.42 19.98
N LEU A 169 -8.63 6.47 19.24
CA LEU A 169 -7.25 6.94 19.05
C LEU A 169 -7.12 8.40 19.46
N ALA A 170 -5.96 8.76 19.95
CA ALA A 170 -5.60 10.14 20.24
C ALA A 170 -4.12 10.38 19.96
N ALA A 171 -3.80 11.57 19.48
CA ALA A 171 -2.44 12.08 19.46
C ALA A 171 -2.20 12.91 20.72
N ALA A 172 -1.17 12.57 21.50
CA ALA A 172 -0.80 13.30 22.71
C ALA A 172 0.73 13.47 22.77
N ALA A 173 1.18 14.73 22.82
CA ALA A 173 2.61 15.09 22.81
C ALA A 173 3.39 14.44 21.65
N GLY A 174 2.82 14.46 20.45
CA GLY A 174 3.43 13.87 19.23
C GLY A 174 3.30 12.35 19.12
N ARG A 175 2.83 11.65 20.16
CA ARG A 175 2.66 10.19 20.15
C ARG A 175 1.24 9.76 19.84
N LEU A 176 1.09 8.70 19.06
CA LEU A 176 -0.19 8.04 18.89
C LEU A 176 -0.46 7.13 20.10
N ARG A 177 -1.68 7.18 20.63
CA ARG A 177 -2.11 6.35 21.76
C ARG A 177 -3.55 5.88 21.56
N ALA A 178 -3.86 4.71 22.09
CA ALA A 178 -5.25 4.33 22.29
C ALA A 178 -5.83 5.16 23.46
N ARG A 179 -7.07 5.65 23.31
CA ARG A 179 -7.71 6.45 24.39
C ARG A 179 -7.90 5.66 25.68
N ARG A 180 -8.16 4.36 25.57
CA ARG A 180 -8.27 3.46 26.71
C ARG A 180 -6.89 2.91 27.06
N ARG A 181 -6.42 3.20 28.28
CA ARG A 181 -5.08 2.83 28.77
C ARG A 181 -4.81 1.32 28.71
N GLU A 182 -5.83 0.50 28.98
CA GLU A 182 -5.77 -0.96 28.88
C GLU A 182 -5.52 -1.48 27.45
N ARG A 183 -5.87 -0.70 26.42
CA ARG A 183 -5.70 -1.07 25.01
C ARG A 183 -4.42 -0.49 24.40
N ASP A 184 -3.89 0.57 25.01
CA ASP A 184 -2.65 1.22 24.57
C ASP A 184 -1.44 0.27 24.63
N VAL A 185 -1.42 -0.66 25.60
CA VAL A 185 -0.41 -1.71 25.68
C VAL A 185 -0.41 -2.58 24.43
N GLY A 186 -1.60 -3.00 23.96
CA GLY A 186 -1.74 -3.82 22.76
C GLY A 186 -1.27 -3.11 21.48
N LEU A 187 -1.49 -1.79 21.38
CA LEU A 187 -0.98 -0.98 20.28
C LEU A 187 0.55 -0.95 20.28
N ARG A 188 1.17 -0.67 21.43
CA ARG A 188 2.63 -0.63 21.57
C ARG A 188 3.28 -1.97 21.29
N ASP A 189 2.68 -3.06 21.76
CA ASP A 189 3.21 -4.41 21.51
C ASP A 189 3.11 -4.79 20.03
N ALA A 190 2.05 -4.38 19.33
CA ALA A 190 1.92 -4.56 17.88
C ALA A 190 2.98 -3.74 17.12
N VAL A 191 3.19 -2.47 17.48
CA VAL A 191 4.25 -1.63 16.89
C VAL A 191 5.64 -2.23 17.15
N ARG A 192 5.92 -2.67 18.38
CA ARG A 192 7.18 -3.33 18.72
C ARG A 192 7.41 -4.60 17.89
N SER A 193 6.36 -5.41 17.69
CA SER A 193 6.42 -6.60 16.85
C SER A 193 6.72 -6.25 15.39
N ALA A 194 6.11 -5.19 14.86
CA ALA A 194 6.37 -4.70 13.52
C ALA A 194 7.83 -4.24 13.35
N PHE A 195 8.37 -3.47 14.30
CA PHE A 195 9.77 -3.04 14.26
C PHE A 195 10.76 -4.21 14.40
N TYR A 196 10.45 -5.19 15.24
CA TYR A 196 11.27 -6.40 15.36
C TYR A 196 11.33 -7.15 14.02
N GLU A 197 10.19 -7.33 13.35
CA GLU A 197 10.15 -7.95 12.02
C GLU A 197 10.89 -7.11 10.98
N LEU A 198 10.72 -5.78 10.97
CA LEU A 198 11.42 -4.87 10.07
C LEU A 198 12.96 -4.96 10.22
N GLN A 199 13.46 -5.13 11.44
CA GLN A 199 14.89 -5.29 11.73
C GLN A 199 15.42 -6.69 11.41
N SER A 200 14.56 -7.70 11.39
CA SER A 200 14.96 -9.11 11.26
C SER A 200 15.50 -9.49 9.88
N GLN A 201 15.49 -8.58 8.90
CA GLN A 201 15.88 -8.81 7.49
C GLN A 201 15.17 -10.00 6.82
N ARG A 202 14.09 -10.52 7.39
CA ARG A 202 13.25 -11.51 6.71
C ARG A 202 12.73 -10.88 5.43
N PRO A 203 12.80 -11.56 4.27
CA PRO A 203 12.30 -10.99 3.04
C PRO A 203 10.79 -10.71 3.22
N LEU A 204 10.43 -9.43 3.29
CA LEU A 204 9.03 -8.96 3.32
C LEU A 204 8.24 -9.46 2.10
N ASN A 205 8.93 -9.95 1.07
CA ASN A 205 8.36 -10.44 -0.18
C ASN A 205 7.94 -11.93 -0.13
N VAL A 206 8.29 -12.67 0.92
CA VAL A 206 8.00 -14.12 1.04
C VAL A 206 6.89 -14.40 2.07
N VAL A 207 6.53 -13.42 2.88
CA VAL A 207 5.48 -13.52 3.90
C VAL A 207 4.36 -12.52 3.56
N PRO A 208 3.07 -12.88 3.66
CA PRO A 208 1.98 -11.93 3.48
C PRO A 208 2.20 -10.66 4.32
N LYS A 209 1.81 -9.49 3.80
CA LYS A 209 1.90 -8.17 4.46
C LYS A 209 1.47 -8.29 5.91
N GLN A 210 2.42 -8.38 6.84
CA GLN A 210 2.06 -8.73 8.20
C GLN A 210 1.31 -7.56 8.85
N ALA A 211 0.03 -7.81 9.15
CA ALA A 211 -0.85 -6.84 9.76
C ALA A 211 -1.35 -7.35 11.11
N TRP A 212 -1.14 -6.55 12.15
CA TRP A 212 -1.60 -6.84 13.50
C TRP A 212 -2.86 -6.04 13.80
N ALA A 213 -4.00 -6.73 13.90
CA ALA A 213 -5.25 -6.11 14.32
C ALA A 213 -5.25 -5.81 15.83
N VAL A 214 -5.42 -4.54 16.20
CA VAL A 214 -5.46 -4.04 17.58
C VAL A 214 -6.86 -3.50 17.87
N LYS A 215 -7.51 -4.04 18.91
CA LYS A 215 -8.79 -3.51 19.40
C LYS A 215 -8.55 -2.23 20.20
N LEU A 216 -9.16 -1.13 19.76
CA LEU A 216 -9.04 0.20 20.36
C LEU A 216 -10.09 0.48 21.45
N GLY A 217 -11.22 -0.24 21.41
CA GLY A 217 -12.31 -0.08 22.35
C GLY A 217 -13.65 -0.22 21.64
N GLU A 218 -14.64 0.48 22.15
CA GLU A 218 -15.97 0.63 21.56
C GLU A 218 -16.33 2.12 21.50
N ASP A 219 -17.07 2.52 20.47
CA ASP A 219 -17.60 3.87 20.33
C ASP A 219 -18.86 4.10 21.20
N ALA A 220 -19.50 5.27 21.06
CA ALA A 220 -20.70 5.62 21.82
C ALA A 220 -21.92 4.74 21.48
N ALA A 221 -21.91 4.07 20.32
CA ALA A 221 -22.96 3.15 19.89
C ALA A 221 -22.64 1.68 20.25
N GLY A 222 -21.53 1.41 20.94
CA GLY A 222 -21.09 0.06 21.29
C GLY A 222 -20.35 -0.67 20.16
N VAL A 223 -20.03 0.02 19.06
CA VAL A 223 -19.32 -0.57 17.92
C VAL A 223 -17.84 -0.74 18.26
N SER A 224 -17.32 -1.96 18.07
CA SER A 224 -15.91 -2.25 18.34
C SER A 224 -14.99 -1.55 17.32
N LEU A 225 -14.02 -0.79 17.84
CA LEU A 225 -13.06 -0.04 17.05
C LEU A 225 -11.75 -0.82 16.92
N TYR A 226 -11.17 -0.81 15.72
CA TYR A 226 -9.91 -1.49 15.42
C TYR A 226 -8.96 -0.60 14.63
N CYS A 227 -7.67 -0.83 14.83
CA CYS A 227 -6.63 -0.38 13.91
C CYS A 227 -5.72 -1.55 13.53
N TRP A 228 -5.02 -1.42 12.42
CA TRP A 228 -4.03 -2.37 11.94
C TRP A 228 -2.67 -1.72 11.97
N VAL A 229 -1.73 -2.35 12.67
CA VAL A 229 -0.32 -2.05 12.48
C VAL A 229 0.15 -2.88 11.29
N LEU A 230 0.74 -2.25 10.28
CA LEU A 230 1.18 -2.91 9.06
C LEU A 230 2.58 -2.44 8.63
N LEU A 231 3.31 -3.33 7.96
CA LEU A 231 4.61 -3.04 7.38
C LEU A 231 4.47 -2.74 5.90
N GLU A 232 4.94 -1.57 5.49
CA GLU A 232 4.92 -1.15 4.08
C GLU A 232 6.07 -0.22 3.76
N ASP A 233 6.79 -0.48 2.66
CA ASP A 233 7.96 0.29 2.21
C ASP A 233 9.05 0.51 3.27
N GLY A 234 9.25 -0.48 4.14
CA GLY A 234 10.21 -0.38 5.25
C GLY A 234 9.77 0.57 6.38
N ARG A 235 8.47 0.90 6.43
CA ARG A 235 7.86 1.75 7.46
C ARG A 235 6.84 0.95 8.26
N VAL A 236 6.62 1.39 9.51
CA VAL A 236 5.51 0.92 10.34
C VAL A 236 4.37 1.91 10.21
N LEU A 237 3.25 1.45 9.66
CA LEU A 237 2.05 2.25 9.45
C LEU A 237 0.91 1.73 10.33
N ILE A 238 0.01 2.64 10.66
CA ILE A 238 -1.20 2.37 11.41
C ILE A 238 -2.39 2.78 10.54
N SER A 239 -3.17 1.79 10.12
CA SER A 239 -4.44 1.96 9.42
C SER A 239 -5.61 1.88 10.39
N PHE A 240 -6.63 2.72 10.22
CA PHE A 240 -7.87 2.69 11.00
C PHE A 240 -9.05 3.12 10.11
N ASP A 241 -10.28 2.81 10.51
CA ASP A 241 -11.51 3.07 9.73
C ASP A 241 -11.43 2.59 8.27
N ASP A 242 -10.74 1.45 8.06
CA ASP A 242 -10.50 0.85 6.76
C ASP A 242 -11.56 -0.21 6.44
N ALA A 243 -12.73 0.27 6.02
CA ALA A 243 -13.87 -0.59 5.69
C ALA A 243 -13.55 -1.61 4.58
N GLU A 244 -12.73 -1.22 3.61
CA GLU A 244 -12.33 -2.08 2.49
C GLU A 244 -11.43 -3.23 2.96
N THR A 245 -10.45 -2.94 3.82
CA THR A 245 -9.64 -3.99 4.46
C THR A 245 -10.49 -4.92 5.32
N ILE A 246 -11.49 -4.40 6.05
CA ILE A 246 -12.40 -5.24 6.81
C ILE A 246 -13.18 -6.20 5.88
N GLU A 247 -13.77 -5.70 4.80
CA GLU A 247 -14.49 -6.53 3.82
C GLU A 247 -13.58 -7.59 3.19
N ARG A 248 -12.38 -7.20 2.75
CA ARG A 248 -11.39 -8.13 2.17
C ARG A 248 -11.04 -9.25 3.15
N ARG A 249 -10.80 -8.92 4.41
CA ARG A 249 -10.43 -9.90 5.44
C ARG A 249 -11.58 -10.83 5.81
N ILE A 250 -12.81 -10.33 5.86
CA ILE A 250 -14.00 -11.16 6.05
C ILE A 250 -14.21 -12.10 4.87
N ALA A 251 -14.00 -11.62 3.63
CA ALA A 251 -14.06 -12.46 2.44
C ALA A 251 -12.99 -13.56 2.46
N CYS A 252 -11.74 -13.24 2.85
CA CYS A 252 -10.70 -14.26 3.04
C CYS A 252 -11.04 -15.25 4.15
N ALA A 253 -11.49 -14.78 5.30
CA ALA A 253 -11.87 -15.64 6.41
C ALA A 253 -13.01 -16.59 6.06
N ARG A 254 -13.95 -16.16 5.20
CA ARG A 254 -14.98 -17.05 4.66
C ARG A 254 -14.38 -18.24 3.92
N GLU A 255 -13.35 -18.01 3.10
CA GLU A 255 -12.67 -19.06 2.34
C GLU A 255 -11.80 -19.94 3.24
N VAL A 256 -10.98 -19.34 4.10
CA VAL A 256 -10.05 -20.07 4.99
C VAL A 256 -10.80 -20.96 6.00
N PHE A 257 -11.87 -20.45 6.61
CA PHE A 257 -12.64 -21.18 7.62
C PHE A 257 -13.90 -21.86 7.08
N ASN A 258 -14.10 -21.87 5.76
CA ASN A 258 -15.29 -22.43 5.11
C ASN A 258 -16.60 -21.93 5.73
N LEU A 259 -16.72 -20.61 5.96
CA LEU A 259 -17.93 -20.01 6.53
C LEU A 259 -19.05 -20.00 5.47
N SER A 260 -20.28 -20.32 5.88
CA SER A 260 -21.44 -20.21 4.99
C SER A 260 -21.80 -18.73 4.72
N PRO A 261 -22.60 -18.43 3.69
CA PRO A 261 -23.07 -17.05 3.45
C PRO A 261 -23.80 -16.44 4.66
N ALA A 262 -24.61 -17.24 5.37
CA ALA A 262 -25.29 -16.80 6.59
C ALA A 262 -24.29 -16.52 7.73
N GLN A 263 -23.29 -17.39 7.91
CA GLN A 263 -22.24 -17.19 8.92
C GLN A 263 -21.38 -15.96 8.61
N THR A 264 -21.10 -15.71 7.33
CA THR A 264 -20.34 -14.53 6.90
C THR A 264 -21.10 -13.24 7.20
N ARG A 265 -22.41 -13.20 6.93
CA ARG A 265 -23.26 -12.05 7.29
C ARG A 265 -23.28 -11.80 8.79
N LEU A 266 -23.45 -12.85 9.60
CA LEU A 266 -23.39 -12.71 11.07
C LEU A 266 -22.00 -12.24 11.54
N ALA A 267 -20.92 -12.80 10.97
CA ALA A 267 -19.56 -12.40 11.28
C ALA A 267 -19.30 -10.92 10.96
N ARG A 268 -19.83 -10.41 9.85
CA ARG A 268 -19.75 -8.98 9.50
C ARG A 268 -20.42 -8.10 10.55
N LEU A 269 -21.67 -8.39 10.91
CA LEU A 269 -22.38 -7.61 11.93
C LEU A 269 -21.67 -7.64 13.29
N ILE A 270 -21.06 -8.78 13.64
CA ILE A 270 -20.26 -8.92 14.86
C ILE A 270 -18.97 -8.09 14.79
N VAL A 271 -18.31 -8.04 13.64
CA VAL A 271 -17.13 -7.18 13.41
C VAL A 271 -17.52 -5.70 13.52
N ASP A 272 -18.69 -5.33 13.00
CA ASP A 272 -19.31 -4.01 13.14
C ASP A 272 -19.81 -3.73 14.57
N GLY A 273 -19.56 -4.64 15.51
CA GLY A 273 -19.87 -4.47 16.92
C GLY A 273 -21.36 -4.57 17.28
N LEU A 274 -22.22 -5.04 16.37
CA LEU A 274 -23.62 -5.26 16.70
C LEU A 274 -23.76 -6.40 17.70
N GLU A 275 -24.63 -6.19 18.70
CA GLU A 275 -25.07 -7.23 19.60
C GLU A 275 -25.99 -8.24 18.88
N LEU A 276 -26.07 -9.47 19.40
CA LEU A 276 -26.88 -10.53 18.80
C LEU A 276 -28.38 -10.18 18.72
N ALA A 277 -28.89 -9.35 19.63
CA ALA A 277 -30.27 -8.88 19.58
C ALA A 277 -30.50 -7.96 18.38
N ALA A 278 -29.68 -6.91 18.22
CA ALA A 278 -29.75 -6.02 17.08
C ALA A 278 -29.48 -6.76 15.75
N ALA A 279 -28.53 -7.69 15.74
CA ALA A 279 -28.25 -8.53 14.57
C ALA A 279 -29.45 -9.43 14.20
N SER A 280 -30.26 -9.84 15.20
CA SER A 280 -31.47 -10.64 14.97
C SER A 280 -32.54 -9.85 14.22
N ASP A 281 -32.66 -8.56 14.54
CA ASP A 281 -33.56 -7.64 13.85
C ASP A 281 -33.06 -7.36 12.42
N VAL A 282 -31.76 -7.15 12.23
CA VAL A 282 -31.17 -6.92 10.90
C VAL A 282 -31.31 -8.14 9.99
N LEU A 283 -31.03 -9.34 10.52
CA LEU A 283 -31.07 -10.58 9.75
C LEU A 283 -32.45 -11.22 9.68
N GLN A 284 -33.45 -10.68 10.40
CA GLN A 284 -34.82 -11.17 10.47
C GLN A 284 -34.89 -12.66 10.87
N VAL A 285 -34.09 -13.05 11.87
CA VAL A 285 -34.02 -14.43 12.41
C VAL A 285 -33.93 -14.39 13.93
N SER A 286 -34.32 -15.47 14.61
CA SER A 286 -34.31 -15.47 16.08
C SER A 286 -32.89 -15.36 16.67
N VAL A 287 -32.77 -14.71 17.85
CA VAL A 287 -31.52 -14.64 18.62
C VAL A 287 -30.94 -16.04 18.91
N ASN A 288 -31.80 -17.03 19.14
CA ASN A 288 -31.36 -18.43 19.37
C ASN A 288 -30.73 -19.03 18.11
N THR A 289 -31.27 -18.72 16.93
CA THR A 289 -30.68 -19.11 15.65
C THR A 289 -29.30 -18.46 15.47
N LEU A 290 -29.16 -17.16 15.79
CA LEU A 290 -27.86 -16.49 15.73
C LEU A 290 -26.85 -17.03 16.73
N ARG A 291 -27.27 -17.35 17.96
CA ARG A 291 -26.41 -17.98 18.97
C ARG A 291 -25.88 -19.34 18.48
N THR A 292 -26.74 -20.12 17.83
CA THR A 292 -26.36 -21.41 17.22
C THR A 292 -25.38 -21.21 16.05
N GLN A 293 -25.63 -20.22 15.19
CA GLN A 293 -24.71 -19.88 14.10
C GLN A 293 -23.36 -19.40 14.62
N LEU A 294 -23.33 -18.56 15.66
CA LEU A 294 -22.13 -18.07 16.30
C LEU A 294 -21.29 -19.21 16.92
N GLN A 295 -21.94 -20.16 17.60
CA GLN A 295 -21.25 -21.34 18.13
C GLN A 295 -20.57 -22.13 17.00
N ARG A 296 -21.27 -22.36 15.88
CA ARG A 296 -20.67 -23.04 14.72
C ARG A 296 -19.50 -22.25 14.10
N ILE A 297 -19.50 -20.92 14.21
CA ILE A 297 -18.38 -20.09 13.77
C ILE A 297 -17.19 -20.29 14.71
N PHE A 298 -17.41 -20.32 16.03
CA PHE A 298 -16.37 -20.64 17.01
C PHE A 298 -15.74 -22.01 16.76
N ASP A 299 -16.55 -23.02 16.48
CA ASP A 299 -16.06 -24.37 16.19
C ASP A 299 -15.20 -24.40 14.91
N LYS A 300 -15.58 -23.65 13.87
CA LYS A 300 -14.83 -23.56 12.60
C LYS A 300 -13.55 -22.74 12.68
N THR A 301 -13.51 -21.74 13.55
CA THR A 301 -12.38 -20.80 13.68
C THR A 301 -11.45 -21.17 14.83
N GLY A 302 -11.83 -22.12 15.69
CA GLY A 302 -11.05 -22.57 16.85
C GLY A 302 -11.00 -21.57 18.01
N VAL A 303 -11.78 -20.48 17.94
CA VAL A 303 -11.82 -19.44 18.97
C VAL A 303 -12.96 -19.68 19.96
N ARG A 304 -12.86 -19.11 21.17
CA ARG A 304 -13.86 -19.30 22.24
C ARG A 304 -14.54 -18.02 22.71
N SER A 305 -14.28 -16.88 22.06
CA SER A 305 -14.91 -15.61 22.41
C SER A 305 -15.16 -14.76 21.17
N GLN A 306 -16.17 -13.89 21.23
CA GLN A 306 -16.49 -12.95 20.16
C GLN A 306 -15.31 -12.01 19.86
N ALA A 307 -14.59 -11.56 20.90
CA ALA A 307 -13.39 -10.74 20.72
C ALA A 307 -12.25 -11.50 20.02
N ALA A 308 -12.04 -12.77 20.35
CA ALA A 308 -11.05 -13.60 19.68
C ALA A 308 -11.46 -13.90 18.23
N LEU A 309 -12.75 -14.14 17.98
CA LEU A 309 -13.30 -14.29 16.63
C LEU A 309 -13.03 -13.06 15.77
N VAL A 310 -13.41 -11.87 16.24
CA VAL A 310 -13.19 -10.64 15.48
C VAL A 310 -11.69 -10.45 15.17
N ARG A 311 -10.81 -10.67 16.16
CA ARG A 311 -9.36 -10.61 15.91
C ARG A 311 -8.92 -11.60 14.84
N THR A 312 -9.36 -12.85 14.90
CA THR A 312 -9.00 -13.88 13.92
C THR A 312 -9.48 -13.50 12.52
N LEU A 313 -10.74 -13.09 12.38
CA LEU A 313 -11.31 -12.65 11.10
C LEU A 313 -10.53 -11.44 10.54
N LEU A 314 -10.22 -10.45 11.38
CA LEU A 314 -9.50 -9.23 11.01
C LEU A 314 -7.98 -9.40 10.93
N SER A 315 -7.44 -10.58 11.21
CA SER A 315 -6.02 -10.91 11.01
C SER A 315 -5.82 -11.98 9.94
N THR A 316 -6.90 -12.54 9.40
CA THR A 316 -6.82 -13.49 8.30
C THR A 316 -6.49 -12.75 7.01
N GLU A 317 -5.51 -13.27 6.29
CA GLU A 317 -5.15 -12.82 4.95
C GLU A 317 -5.24 -14.01 4.00
N ALA A 318 -5.49 -13.72 2.72
CA ALA A 318 -5.40 -14.76 1.69
C ALA A 318 -3.96 -15.28 1.65
N PRO A 319 -3.75 -16.59 1.37
CA PRO A 319 -2.43 -17.04 0.99
C PRO A 319 -1.97 -16.22 -0.21
N THR A 320 -0.82 -15.56 -0.10
CA THR A 320 -0.14 -14.98 -1.25
C THR A 320 0.13 -16.11 -2.24
N LYS A 321 -0.47 -16.01 -3.43
CA LYS A 321 -0.17 -16.91 -4.56
C LYS A 321 1.26 -16.73 -5.03
#